data_AF-A0A5B7J2V3-F1
#
_entry.id   AF-A0A5B7J2V3-F1
#
_cell.length_a   1.000
_cell.length_b   1.000
_cell.length_c   1.000
_cell.angle_alpha   90.00
_cell.angle_beta   90.00
_cell.angle_gamma   90.00
#
_symmetry.space_group_name_H-M   'P 1'
#
loop_
_entity.id
_entity.type
_entity.pdbx_description
1 polymer ?
#
loop_
_entity_poly.entity_id
_entity_poly.type
_entity_poly.pdbx_seq_one_letter_code
_entity_poly.pdbx_strand_id
1 'polypeptide(L)'
;MCDVIVEWLSHLSEGMKGTLQQHLIQCLSEARSDSGMDPLKSPSQILCLADAILFTERCEESIREGRLTNFKKELEAKLESYTNVDLSSDGSRESQVDSHVLELKLKALILDTIHNIDVVTSLIRASTTTLADWEWQKQLRWTVHTISLSLCTSRAIEI
;
A
#
# COMPACT_ATOMS: atom_id res chain seq x y z
N MET A 1 -37.89 -10.18 15.97
CA MET A 1 -37.75 -9.52 14.65
C MET A 1 -36.51 -8.63 14.62
N CYS A 2 -36.25 -7.80 15.64
CA CYS A 2 -34.98 -7.06 15.76
C CYS A 2 -33.75 -7.97 15.88
N ASP A 3 -33.86 -9.11 16.56
CA ASP A 3 -32.72 -10.02 16.80
C ASP A 3 -32.14 -10.59 15.49
N VAL A 4 -33.01 -10.91 14.51
CA VAL A 4 -32.60 -11.45 13.21
C VAL A 4 -31.87 -10.41 12.36
N ILE A 5 -32.25 -9.13 12.46
CA ILE A 5 -31.57 -8.04 11.74
C ILE A 5 -30.19 -7.79 12.34
N VAL A 6 -30.07 -7.79 13.68
CA VAL A 6 -28.80 -7.59 14.38
C VAL A 6 -27.83 -8.74 14.11
N GLU A 7 -28.33 -9.98 14.11
CA GLU A 7 -27.55 -11.17 13.76
C GLU A 7 -27.05 -11.09 12.31
N TRP A 8 -27.94 -10.75 11.37
CA TRP A 8 -27.55 -10.58 9.97
C TRP A 8 -26.51 -9.47 9.76
N LEU A 9 -26.69 -8.31 10.41
CA LEU A 9 -25.72 -7.20 10.33
C LEU A 9 -24.35 -7.59 10.91
N SER A 10 -24.35 -8.43 11.95
CA SER A 10 -23.10 -8.94 12.54
C SER A 10 -22.39 -9.87 11.55
N HIS A 11 -23.11 -10.82 10.95
CA HIS A 11 -22.55 -11.69 9.90
C HIS A 11 -22.09 -10.92 8.67
N LEU A 12 -22.82 -9.89 8.24
CA LEU A 12 -22.39 -9.02 7.15
C LEU A 12 -21.08 -8.31 7.51
N SER A 13 -20.97 -7.75 8.71
CA SER A 13 -19.76 -7.06 9.16
C SER A 13 -18.55 -8.02 9.20
N GLU A 14 -18.74 -9.22 9.72
CA GLU A 14 -17.71 -10.27 9.75
C GLU A 14 -17.33 -10.70 8.33
N GLY A 15 -18.31 -10.91 7.46
CA GLY A 15 -18.09 -11.24 6.05
C GLY A 15 -17.29 -10.15 5.33
N MET A 16 -17.65 -8.87 5.49
CA MET A 16 -16.92 -7.74 4.90
C MET A 16 -15.46 -7.70 5.37
N LYS A 17 -15.22 -7.87 6.67
CA LYS A 17 -13.85 -7.91 7.23
C LYS A 17 -13.06 -9.08 6.66
N GLY A 18 -13.66 -10.28 6.60
CA GLY A 18 -13.05 -11.47 6.04
C GLY A 18 -12.70 -11.30 4.55
N THR A 19 -13.61 -10.74 3.75
CA THR A 19 -13.37 -10.45 2.34
C THR A 19 -12.21 -9.46 2.18
N LEU A 20 -12.20 -8.35 2.92
CA LEU A 20 -11.10 -7.37 2.83
C LEU A 20 -9.75 -7.97 3.23
N GLN A 21 -9.71 -8.83 4.25
CA GLN A 21 -8.50 -9.55 4.64
C GLN A 21 -7.98 -10.47 3.52
N GLN A 22 -8.87 -11.25 2.91
CA GLN A 22 -8.52 -12.15 1.80
C GLN A 22 -8.00 -11.36 0.59
N HIS A 23 -8.68 -10.26 0.23
CA HIS A 23 -8.23 -9.37 -0.84
C HIS A 23 -6.85 -8.76 -0.56
N LEU A 24 -6.56 -8.36 0.69
CA LEU A 24 -5.24 -7.86 1.07
C LEU A 24 -4.16 -8.93 0.90
N ILE A 25 -4.40 -10.16 1.39
CA ILE A 25 -3.44 -11.26 1.25
C ILE A 25 -3.18 -11.56 -0.24
N GLN A 26 -4.24 -11.63 -1.04
CA GLN A 26 -4.11 -11.87 -2.47
C GLN A 26 -3.30 -10.76 -3.14
N CYS A 27 -3.64 -9.49 -2.86
CA CYS A 27 -2.94 -8.34 -3.43
C CYS A 27 -1.43 -8.34 -3.04
N LEU A 28 -1.10 -8.64 -1.79
CA LEU A 28 0.30 -8.77 -1.35
C LEU A 28 1.02 -9.95 -2.02
N SER A 29 0.33 -11.07 -2.23
CA SER A 29 0.91 -12.23 -2.91
C SER A 29 1.21 -11.94 -4.38
N GLU A 30 0.31 -11.23 -5.06
CA GLU A 30 0.48 -10.80 -6.46
C GLU A 30 1.60 -9.76 -6.58
N ALA A 31 1.64 -8.77 -5.68
CA ALA A 31 2.65 -7.72 -5.70
C ALA A 31 4.07 -8.23 -5.38
N ARG A 32 4.20 -9.32 -4.63
CA ARG A 32 5.48 -10.00 -4.36
C ARG A 32 5.91 -10.93 -5.49
N SER A 33 4.99 -11.27 -6.40
CA SER A 33 5.30 -11.99 -7.62
C SER A 33 5.76 -11.01 -8.70
N ASP A 34 6.52 -11.49 -9.69
CA ASP A 34 7.14 -10.67 -10.76
C ASP A 34 6.14 -9.92 -11.66
N SER A 35 4.82 -10.12 -11.43
CA SER A 35 3.73 -9.54 -12.21
C SER A 35 3.35 -8.11 -11.78
N GLY A 36 3.83 -7.65 -10.63
CA GLY A 36 3.46 -6.35 -10.07
C GLY A 36 2.00 -6.29 -9.59
N MET A 37 1.61 -5.15 -9.03
CA MET A 37 0.27 -4.93 -8.50
C MET A 37 -0.63 -4.30 -9.58
N ASP A 38 -1.73 -4.97 -9.93
CA ASP A 38 -2.72 -4.46 -10.89
C ASP A 38 -3.75 -3.53 -10.20
N PRO A 39 -3.76 -2.22 -10.49
CA PRO A 39 -4.69 -1.26 -9.87
C PRO A 39 -6.17 -1.52 -10.18
N LEU A 40 -6.49 -2.27 -11.25
CA LEU A 40 -7.87 -2.57 -11.63
C LEU A 40 -8.47 -3.70 -10.79
N LYS A 41 -7.65 -4.65 -10.32
CA LYS A 41 -8.11 -5.85 -9.59
C LYS A 41 -8.47 -5.61 -8.13
N SER A 42 -7.90 -4.58 -7.51
CA SER A 42 -8.10 -4.29 -6.09
C SER A 42 -8.77 -2.94 -5.85
N PRO A 43 -9.62 -2.82 -4.81
CA PRO A 43 -10.15 -1.52 -4.40
C PRO A 43 -9.02 -0.63 -3.87
N SER A 44 -9.17 0.69 -4.02
CA SER A 44 -8.13 1.67 -3.65
C SER A 44 -7.61 1.50 -2.22
N GLN A 45 -8.50 1.20 -1.27
CA GLN A 45 -8.13 0.98 0.14
C GLN A 45 -7.13 -0.16 0.32
N ILE A 46 -7.36 -1.29 -0.34
CA ILE A 46 -6.47 -2.46 -0.26
C ILE A 46 -5.16 -2.17 -1.00
N LEU A 47 -5.26 -1.47 -2.14
CA LEU A 47 -4.12 -1.03 -2.94
C LEU A 47 -3.13 -0.19 -2.11
N CYS A 48 -3.62 0.89 -1.49
CA CYS A 48 -2.76 1.80 -0.72
C CYS A 48 -2.20 1.10 0.53
N LEU A 49 -3.00 0.27 1.20
CA LEU A 49 -2.54 -0.49 2.36
C LEU A 49 -1.45 -1.50 2.00
N ALA A 50 -1.64 -2.26 0.92
CA ALA A 50 -0.64 -3.19 0.43
C ALA A 50 0.65 -2.47 0.04
N ASP A 51 0.55 -1.31 -0.61
CA ASP A 51 1.72 -0.49 -0.97
C ASP A 51 2.48 -0.01 0.26
N ALA A 52 1.77 0.46 1.29
CA ALA A 52 2.37 0.93 2.54
C ALA A 52 3.09 -0.21 3.31
N ILE A 53 2.54 -1.43 3.29
CA ILE A 53 3.18 -2.62 3.86
C ILE A 53 4.46 -2.96 3.08
N LEU A 54 4.39 -3.04 1.75
CA LEU A 54 5.54 -3.36 0.91
C LEU A 54 6.63 -2.30 1.00
N PHE A 55 6.25 -1.03 1.09
CA PHE A 55 7.18 0.06 1.36
C PHE A 55 7.89 -0.15 2.69
N THR A 56 7.15 -0.43 3.77
CA THR A 56 7.73 -0.68 5.09
C THR A 56 8.73 -1.84 5.03
N GLU A 57 8.34 -2.99 4.46
CA GLU A 57 9.20 -4.17 4.34
C GLU A 57 10.50 -3.88 3.57
N ARG A 58 10.39 -3.27 2.38
CA ARG A 58 11.55 -2.97 1.51
C ARG A 58 12.42 -1.85 2.06
N CYS A 59 11.84 -0.86 2.74
CA CYS A 59 12.59 0.20 3.38
C CYS A 59 13.45 -0.36 4.52
N GLU A 60 12.88 -1.21 5.38
CA GLU A 60 13.64 -1.84 6.46
C GLU A 60 14.76 -2.75 5.93
N GLU A 61 14.53 -3.49 4.85
CA GLU A 61 15.57 -4.24 4.14
C GLU A 61 16.69 -3.33 3.62
N SER A 62 16.31 -2.22 2.97
CA SER A 62 17.25 -1.25 2.43
C SER A 62 18.07 -0.54 3.51
N ILE A 63 17.51 -0.31 4.70
CA ILE A 63 18.25 0.20 5.87
C ILE A 63 19.29 -0.83 6.31
N ARG A 64 18.87 -2.10 6.52
CA ARG A 64 19.76 -3.17 7.01
C ARG A 64 20.95 -3.43 6.08
N GLU A 65 20.74 -3.28 4.78
CA GLU A 65 21.75 -3.57 3.76
C GLU A 65 22.47 -2.32 3.23
N GLY A 66 22.10 -1.12 3.71
CA GLY A 66 22.68 0.14 3.25
C GLY A 66 22.36 0.48 1.79
N ARG A 67 21.22 0.02 1.26
CA ARG A 67 20.80 0.19 -0.14
C ARG A 67 19.73 1.29 -0.34
N LEU A 68 19.54 2.18 0.64
CA LEU A 68 18.55 3.27 0.59
C LEU A 68 18.59 4.11 -0.69
N THR A 69 19.78 4.42 -1.21
CA THR A 69 19.94 5.19 -2.45
C THR A 69 19.39 4.45 -3.68
N ASN A 70 19.54 3.13 -3.72
CA ASN A 70 18.97 2.32 -4.80
C ASN A 70 17.45 2.23 -4.66
N PHE A 71 16.97 2.03 -3.44
CA PHE A 71 15.53 2.01 -3.16
C PHE A 71 14.84 3.34 -3.52
N LYS A 72 15.50 4.49 -3.27
CA LYS A 72 15.01 5.79 -3.74
C LYS A 72 14.83 5.83 -5.26
N LYS A 73 15.81 5.35 -6.03
CA LYS A 73 15.72 5.30 -7.50
C LYS A 73 14.58 4.40 -7.98
N GLU A 74 14.36 3.28 -7.30
CA GLU A 74 13.24 2.37 -7.60
C GLU A 74 11.89 3.06 -7.36
N LEU A 75 11.75 3.85 -6.30
CA LEU A 75 10.55 4.65 -6.03
C LEU A 75 10.37 5.78 -7.06
N GLU A 76 11.45 6.43 -7.49
CA GLU A 76 11.40 7.46 -8.55
C GLU A 76 10.97 6.85 -9.89
N ALA A 77 11.49 5.68 -10.25
CA ALA A 77 11.07 4.95 -11.45
C ALA A 77 9.61 4.49 -11.37
N LYS A 78 9.15 4.07 -10.18
CA LYS A 78 7.75 3.74 -9.93
C LYS A 78 6.83 4.95 -10.08
N LEU A 79 7.24 6.11 -9.55
CA LEU A 79 6.52 7.37 -9.71
C LEU A 79 6.39 7.76 -11.19
N GLU A 80 7.49 7.69 -11.93
CA GLU A 80 7.51 7.96 -13.38
C GLU A 80 6.56 7.02 -14.14
N SER A 81 6.55 5.73 -13.79
CA SER A 81 5.62 4.75 -14.35
C SER A 81 4.16 5.13 -14.11
N TYR A 82 3.79 5.60 -12.92
CA TYR A 82 2.42 6.01 -12.62
C TYR A 82 2.01 7.30 -13.32
N THR A 83 2.94 8.24 -13.51
CA THR A 83 2.64 9.50 -14.21
C THR A 83 2.58 9.36 -15.73
N ASN A 84 3.18 8.30 -16.29
CA ASN A 84 3.21 8.04 -17.73
C ASN A 84 2.09 7.11 -18.21
N VAL A 85 1.18 6.66 -17.33
CA VAL A 85 0.04 5.83 -17.73
C VAL A 85 -0.88 6.63 -18.65
N ASP A 86 -1.07 6.16 -19.88
CA ASP A 86 -2.07 6.71 -20.80
C ASP A 86 -3.48 6.27 -20.36
N LEU A 87 -4.34 7.24 -20.07
CA LEU A 87 -5.72 7.03 -19.65
C LEU A 87 -6.73 7.22 -20.80
N SER A 88 -6.24 7.22 -22.05
CA SER A 88 -7.08 7.36 -23.23
C SER A 88 -8.20 6.30 -23.27
N SER A 89 -9.45 6.77 -23.23
CA SER A 89 -10.63 5.91 -23.30
C SER A 89 -11.08 5.74 -24.75
N ASP A 90 -11.47 4.53 -25.17
CA ASP A 90 -12.05 4.22 -26.50
C ASP A 90 -13.47 4.81 -26.73
N GLY A 91 -13.81 5.92 -26.08
CA GLY A 91 -15.09 6.64 -26.22
C GLY A 91 -16.33 5.91 -25.66
N SER A 92 -16.24 4.64 -25.28
CA SER A 92 -17.32 3.90 -24.65
C SER A 92 -17.63 4.43 -23.23
N ARG A 93 -18.89 4.38 -22.79
CA ARG A 93 -19.30 4.90 -21.48
C ARG A 93 -18.74 4.07 -20.31
N GLU A 94 -18.64 2.76 -20.49
CA GLU A 94 -18.08 1.85 -19.47
C GLU A 94 -16.57 2.07 -19.33
N SER A 95 -15.84 2.18 -20.45
CA SER A 95 -14.41 2.48 -20.45
C SER A 95 -14.08 3.86 -19.86
N GLN A 96 -14.99 4.83 -19.95
CA GLN A 96 -14.83 6.14 -19.31
C GLN A 96 -14.93 6.06 -17.77
N VAL A 97 -15.85 5.25 -17.23
CA VAL A 97 -16.00 5.09 -15.77
C VAL A 97 -14.81 4.34 -15.20
N ASP A 98 -14.38 3.25 -15.84
CA ASP A 98 -13.21 2.49 -15.40
C ASP A 98 -11.92 3.30 -15.50
N SER A 99 -11.76 4.09 -16.57
CA SER A 99 -10.63 5.02 -16.71
C SER A 99 -10.62 6.09 -15.60
N HIS A 100 -11.78 6.66 -15.25
CA HIS A 100 -11.86 7.65 -14.17
C HIS A 100 -11.60 7.04 -12.78
N VAL A 101 -12.11 5.84 -12.50
CA VAL A 101 -11.81 5.14 -11.25
C VAL A 101 -10.33 4.79 -11.16
N LEU A 102 -9.73 4.33 -12.26
CA LEU A 102 -8.30 4.06 -12.34
C LEU A 102 -7.47 5.34 -12.12
N GLU A 103 -7.87 6.46 -12.71
CA GLU A 103 -7.24 7.77 -12.51
C GLU A 103 -7.19 8.15 -11.02
N LEU A 104 -8.30 7.99 -10.30
CA LEU A 104 -8.38 8.30 -8.87
C LEU A 104 -7.47 7.37 -8.04
N LYS A 105 -7.41 6.08 -8.39
CA LYS A 105 -6.49 5.12 -7.75
C LYS A 105 -5.03 5.50 -7.97
N LEU A 106 -4.67 5.87 -9.21
CA LEU A 106 -3.31 6.32 -9.53
C LEU A 106 -2.94 7.60 -8.79
N LYS A 107 -3.86 8.57 -8.70
CA LYS A 107 -3.63 9.81 -7.92
C LYS A 107 -3.31 9.52 -6.45
N ALA A 108 -4.03 8.58 -5.82
CA ALA A 108 -3.74 8.15 -4.46
C ALA A 108 -2.34 7.51 -4.35
N LEU A 109 -2.02 6.56 -5.24
CA LEU A 109 -0.70 5.90 -5.25
C LEU A 109 0.47 6.86 -5.53
N ILE A 110 0.25 7.87 -6.39
CA ILE A 110 1.24 8.90 -6.70
C ILE A 110 1.54 9.71 -5.43
N LEU A 111 0.52 10.15 -4.70
CA LEU A 111 0.70 10.89 -3.44
C LEU A 111 1.47 10.07 -2.41
N ASP A 112 1.12 8.79 -2.25
CA ASP A 112 1.81 7.88 -1.34
C ASP A 112 3.27 7.65 -1.77
N THR A 113 3.53 7.51 -3.08
CA THR A 113 4.88 7.31 -3.61
C THR A 113 5.76 8.55 -3.42
N ILE A 114 5.22 9.75 -3.61
CA ILE A 114 5.93 11.01 -3.34
C ILE A 114 6.31 11.09 -1.86
N HIS A 115 5.36 10.80 -0.96
CA HIS A 115 5.63 10.76 0.48
C HIS A 115 6.75 9.75 0.82
N ASN A 116 6.70 8.56 0.23
CA ASN A 116 7.72 7.52 0.43
C ASN A 116 9.11 7.97 -0.03
N ILE A 117 9.21 8.69 -1.16
CA ILE A 117 10.48 9.28 -1.65
C ILE A 117 11.02 10.30 -0.64
N ASP A 118 10.15 11.15 -0.09
CA ASP A 118 10.54 12.15 0.92
C ASP A 118 11.06 11.49 2.20
N VAL A 119 10.39 10.44 2.67
CA VAL A 119 10.83 9.64 3.82
C VAL A 119 12.22 9.06 3.57
N VAL A 120 12.44 8.35 2.46
CA VAL A 120 13.73 7.75 2.12
C VAL A 120 14.82 8.83 1.96
N THR A 121 14.48 9.98 1.40
CA THR A 121 15.41 11.11 1.27
C THR A 121 15.83 11.63 2.65
N SER A 122 14.91 11.73 3.62
CA SER A 122 15.24 12.11 5.00
C SER A 122 16.14 11.07 5.67
N LEU A 123 15.88 9.77 5.48
CA LEU A 123 16.69 8.67 6.03
C LEU A 123 18.13 8.72 5.49
N ILE A 124 18.30 8.95 4.18
CA ILE A 124 19.62 9.09 3.54
C ILE A 124 20.35 10.30 4.11
N ARG A 125 19.68 11.46 4.20
CA ARG A 125 20.26 12.70 4.74
C ARG A 125 20.71 12.53 6.19
N ALA A 126 19.96 11.78 6.97
CA ALA A 126 20.29 11.47 8.36
C ALA A 126 21.30 10.32 8.52
N SER A 127 21.74 9.69 7.42
CA SER A 127 22.62 8.51 7.44
C SER A 127 22.08 7.40 8.35
N THR A 128 20.78 7.10 8.23
CA THR A 128 20.13 6.01 8.99
C THR A 128 20.74 4.67 8.61
N THR A 129 21.21 3.91 9.60
CA THR A 129 21.87 2.60 9.41
C THR A 129 21.20 1.48 10.19
N THR A 130 20.38 1.80 11.18
CA THR A 130 19.66 0.81 11.98
C THR A 130 18.18 1.14 12.04
N LEU A 131 17.36 0.08 12.18
CA LEU A 131 15.93 0.25 12.40
C LEU A 131 15.63 0.97 13.72
N ALA A 132 16.57 1.03 14.66
CA ALA A 132 16.39 1.77 15.91
C ALA A 132 16.55 3.29 15.75
N ASP A 133 17.04 3.78 14.60
CA ASP A 133 17.27 5.20 14.39
C ASP A 133 15.96 5.98 14.42
N TRP A 134 15.97 7.12 15.13
CA TRP A 134 14.79 7.97 15.32
C TRP A 134 14.11 8.36 14.02
N GLU A 135 14.90 8.68 12.99
CA GLU A 135 14.40 9.12 11.69
C GLU A 135 13.52 8.07 11.01
N TRP A 136 13.77 6.78 11.27
CA TRP A 136 12.88 5.68 10.88
C TRP A 136 11.77 5.44 11.89
N GLN A 137 12.09 5.47 13.19
CA GLN A 137 11.15 5.19 14.26
C GLN A 137 9.95 6.16 14.31
N LYS A 138 10.13 7.42 13.90
CA LYS A 138 9.06 8.42 13.82
C LYS A 138 8.07 8.20 12.66
N GLN A 139 8.41 7.38 11.68
CA GLN A 139 7.55 7.13 10.52
C GLN A 139 6.42 6.17 10.89
N LEU A 140 5.26 6.33 10.22
CA LEU A 140 4.16 5.38 10.32
C LEU A 140 4.53 4.09 9.58
N ARG A 141 4.49 2.94 10.28
CA ARG A 141 4.85 1.64 9.73
C ARG A 141 3.67 0.70 9.71
N TRP A 142 3.55 -0.06 8.64
CA TRP A 142 2.50 -1.07 8.46
C TRP A 142 3.14 -2.44 8.33
N THR A 143 2.71 -3.39 9.17
CA THR A 143 3.18 -4.77 9.11
C THR A 143 2.01 -5.73 9.13
N VAL A 144 2.18 -6.88 8.49
CA VAL A 144 1.20 -7.98 8.53
C VAL A 144 1.70 -9.04 9.50
N HIS A 145 0.90 -9.38 10.50
CA HIS A 145 1.20 -10.46 11.42
C HIS A 145 0.48 -11.74 10.96
N THR A 146 1.23 -12.79 10.64
CA THR A 146 0.70 -14.06 10.13
C THR A 146 0.08 -14.97 11.21
N ILE A 147 0.26 -14.65 12.50
CA ILE A 147 0.05 -15.61 13.60
C ILE A 147 -1.44 -15.80 13.99
N SER A 148 -2.34 -14.89 13.65
CA SER A 148 -3.78 -15.15 13.70
C SER A 148 -4.52 -14.24 12.72
N LEU A 149 -5.18 -14.82 11.70
CA LEU A 149 -6.07 -14.11 10.78
C LEU A 149 -5.55 -12.72 10.36
N SER A 150 -4.40 -12.67 9.69
CA SER A 150 -3.87 -11.52 8.94
C SER A 150 -4.39 -10.14 9.40
N LEU A 151 -4.15 -9.80 10.66
CA LEU A 151 -4.39 -8.44 11.13
C LEU A 151 -3.22 -7.59 10.66
N CYS A 152 -3.52 -6.58 9.85
CA CYS A 152 -2.57 -5.52 9.60
C CYS A 152 -2.48 -4.65 10.86
N THR A 153 -1.26 -4.37 11.30
CA THR A 153 -0.99 -3.51 12.45
C THR A 153 -0.26 -2.26 11.97
N SER A 154 -0.83 -1.09 12.25
CA SER A 154 -0.08 0.17 12.19
C SER A 154 0.70 0.36 13.48
N ARG A 155 1.94 0.82 13.37
CA ARG A 155 2.78 1.20 14.51
C ARG A 155 3.32 2.61 14.28
N ALA A 156 3.02 3.49 15.23
CA ALA A 156 3.63 4.80 15.38
C ALA A 156 4.15 4.90 16.83
N ILE A 157 5.26 5.61 17.04
CA ILE A 157 5.68 6.00 18.40
C ILE A 157 4.93 7.29 18.72
N GLU A 158 4.18 7.28 19.82
CA GLU A 158 3.60 8.51 20.39
C GLU A 158 4.75 9.42 20.85
N ILE A 159 4.74 10.67 20.37
CA ILE A 159 5.74 11.70 20.68
C ILE A 159 5.29 12.48 21.91
#